data_AF-A0A947QJW7-F1
#
_entry.id   AF-A0A947QJW7-F1
#
_cell.length_a   1.000
_cell.length_b   1.000
_cell.length_c   1.000
_cell.angle_alpha   90.00
_cell.angle_beta   90.00
_cell.angle_gamma   90.00
#
_symmetry.space_group_name_H-M   'P 1'
#
loop_
_entity.id
_entity.type
_entity.pdbx_description
1 polymer ?
#
loop_
_entity_poly.entity_id
_entity_poly.type
_entity_poly.pdbx_seq_one_letter_code
_entity_poly.pdbx_strand_id
1 'polypeptide(L)'
;MTLSASRIWRPSPAAAIMLAALLGWAPFALRADPTPSGAESGRFQVSLITILPGPSLYSAFGHTGLRVVDAASDRDLFYNYGLSARDFDLGFALGMFAGRMEFMVGAGRTADVLGFYSGVENRTIFEQVLDLDEAQGSSLVETLRRDIRPENRIYNYRYFSDNCTTRVAAMLQALANEDGGGGGGGVDGKPETPSGTAVPRMTVRASIKGVLGERDWLVFVVDMLMGPNVDRKPTAGDAIFLPEQLMDWAEAATVEGRSLVRATRTVYEAEPSSAAFSVPPAIAAAILLGLSVVVALLRRRRLAAAFDSLLFGFALIVGLGVALFWLLAGYEEAAWNVNLLWANAAPAIALAAGAKASRRGAAAWLFRAAAVAAGLVAALGGLGVQSVGPEARLLACAIMVRCADRGFRRGAPRGAASAT
;
A
#
# COMPACT_ATOMS: atom_id res chain seq x y z
N MET A 1 49.99 20.14 30.51
CA MET A 1 49.67 19.59 29.17
C MET A 1 48.59 18.54 29.34
N THR A 2 47.34 18.98 29.28
CA THR A 2 46.15 18.21 29.61
C THR A 2 45.39 17.91 28.31
N LEU A 3 45.19 16.62 28.03
CA LEU A 3 44.47 16.11 26.88
C LEU A 3 42.96 16.39 27.06
N SER A 4 42.40 17.20 26.17
CA SER A 4 40.96 17.49 26.11
C SER A 4 40.25 16.45 25.24
N ALA A 5 39.54 15.54 25.90
CA ALA A 5 38.56 14.65 25.28
C ALA A 5 37.16 15.29 25.35
N SER A 6 36.56 15.59 24.20
CA SER A 6 35.10 15.60 24.02
C SER A 6 34.75 15.76 22.54
N ARG A 7 34.88 14.67 21.78
CA ARG A 7 34.05 14.48 20.58
C ARG A 7 32.66 14.09 21.07
N ILE A 8 31.75 15.06 21.07
CA ILE A 8 30.33 14.84 21.33
C ILE A 8 29.78 14.01 20.17
N TRP A 9 29.49 12.75 20.47
CA TRP A 9 28.82 11.80 19.58
C TRP A 9 27.39 12.29 19.34
N ARG A 10 27.07 12.67 18.09
CA ARG A 10 25.69 12.91 17.66
C ARG A 10 25.09 11.57 17.25
N PRO A 11 24.03 11.06 17.89
CA PRO A 11 23.40 9.83 17.48
C PRO A 11 22.68 10.03 16.13
N SER A 12 22.64 8.97 15.32
CA SER A 12 21.90 8.93 14.06
C SER A 12 20.38 8.95 14.31
N PRO A 13 19.56 9.46 13.37
CA PRO A 13 18.10 9.58 13.52
C PRO A 13 17.38 8.25 13.78
N ALA A 14 18.02 7.10 13.51
CA ALA A 14 17.51 5.78 13.86
C ALA A 14 17.49 5.50 15.39
N ALA A 15 18.36 6.15 16.17
CA ALA A 15 18.40 5.98 17.63
C ALA A 15 17.38 6.85 18.39
N ALA A 16 16.87 7.93 17.78
CA ALA A 16 15.80 8.74 18.35
C ALA A 16 14.43 8.05 18.25
N ILE A 17 14.23 7.23 17.21
CA ILE A 17 12.99 6.46 16.98
C ILE A 17 12.89 5.28 17.97
N MET A 18 14.01 4.66 18.34
CA MET A 18 14.04 3.63 19.40
C MET A 18 13.83 4.19 20.82
N LEU A 19 14.17 5.45 21.08
CA LEU A 19 14.01 6.06 22.40
C LEU A 19 12.58 6.57 22.67
N ALA A 20 11.82 6.88 21.62
CA ALA A 20 10.39 7.18 21.73
C ALA A 20 9.54 5.91 22.03
N ALA A 21 10.03 4.73 21.64
CA ALA A 21 9.38 3.46 21.92
C ALA A 21 9.62 2.92 23.35
N LEU A 22 10.54 3.51 24.12
CA LEU A 22 10.94 3.03 25.45
C LEU A 22 10.41 3.88 26.63
N LEU A 23 9.63 4.94 26.38
CA LEU A 23 9.00 5.75 27.44
C LEU A 23 7.47 5.60 27.53
N GLY A 24 6.88 4.64 26.81
CA GLY A 24 5.44 4.46 26.73
C GLY A 24 4.78 3.67 27.88
N TRP A 25 5.50 3.27 28.93
CA TRP A 25 4.94 2.49 30.03
C TRP A 25 5.04 3.23 31.37
N ALA A 26 4.04 4.08 31.63
CA ALA A 26 3.65 4.44 32.97
C ALA A 26 2.16 4.07 33.15
N PRO A 27 1.77 3.36 34.23
CA PRO A 27 0.37 3.14 34.54
C PRO A 27 -0.20 4.47 35.04
N PHE A 28 -0.74 5.29 34.15
CA PHE A 28 -1.33 6.56 34.55
C PHE A 28 -2.77 6.31 35.00
N ALA A 29 -3.01 6.60 36.28
CA ALA A 29 -4.33 6.58 36.88
C ALA A 29 -5.29 7.47 36.06
N LEU A 30 -6.46 6.92 35.76
CA LEU A 30 -7.59 7.62 35.13
C LEU A 30 -7.91 8.89 35.93
N ARG A 31 -7.53 10.05 35.40
CA ARG A 31 -8.10 11.33 35.82
C ARG A 31 -9.19 11.66 34.81
N ALA A 32 -10.43 11.68 35.30
CA ALA A 32 -11.57 12.14 34.52
C ALA A 32 -11.54 13.67 34.51
N ASP A 33 -11.30 14.25 33.33
CA ASP A 33 -11.67 15.63 33.07
C ASP A 33 -13.04 15.62 32.36
N PRO A 34 -13.98 16.49 32.75
CA PRO A 34 -15.33 16.48 32.21
C PRO A 34 -15.34 17.05 30.79
N THR A 35 -15.73 16.24 29.81
CA THR A 35 -16.09 16.70 28.46
C THR A 35 -17.55 17.16 28.41
N PRO A 36 -17.91 18.13 27.56
CA PRO A 36 -19.23 18.75 27.56
C PRO A 36 -20.30 17.76 27.10
N SER A 37 -21.37 17.65 27.89
CA SER A 37 -22.55 16.83 27.58
C SER A 37 -23.27 17.36 26.35
N GLY A 38 -23.32 16.53 25.32
CA GLY A 38 -24.22 16.69 24.18
C GLY A 38 -24.92 15.36 23.88
N ALA A 39 -25.40 14.69 24.92
CA ALA A 39 -26.24 13.51 24.75
C ALA A 39 -27.68 13.96 24.50
N GLU A 40 -28.07 14.15 23.25
CA GLU A 40 -29.48 14.13 22.88
C GLU A 40 -29.78 13.03 21.84
N SER A 41 -30.66 12.13 22.31
CA SER A 41 -31.27 10.93 21.72
C SER A 41 -30.41 9.65 21.62
N GLY A 42 -30.34 8.87 22.72
CA GLY A 42 -29.84 7.49 22.78
C GLY A 42 -28.67 7.28 23.77
N ARG A 43 -28.49 6.06 24.29
CA ARG A 43 -27.38 5.72 25.22
C ARG A 43 -26.00 5.90 24.57
N PHE A 44 -25.89 5.59 23.29
CA PHE A 44 -24.64 5.59 22.54
C PHE A 44 -24.71 6.60 21.40
N GLN A 45 -23.73 7.50 21.33
CA GLN A 45 -23.45 8.27 20.13
C GLN A 45 -22.29 7.60 19.39
N VAL A 46 -22.52 7.21 18.13
CA VAL A 46 -21.50 6.60 17.28
C VAL A 46 -21.13 7.55 16.16
N SER A 47 -19.84 7.70 15.91
CA SER A 47 -19.32 8.49 14.79
C SER A 47 -18.33 7.68 13.96
N LEU A 48 -18.42 7.82 12.64
CA LEU A 48 -17.36 7.40 11.73
C LEU A 48 -16.24 8.44 11.74
N ILE A 49 -15.02 8.00 12.02
CA ILE A 49 -13.83 8.84 11.94
C ILE A 49 -13.05 8.47 10.68
N THR A 50 -12.70 9.50 9.92
CA THR A 50 -11.91 9.39 8.69
C THR A 50 -10.64 10.20 8.86
N ILE A 51 -9.49 9.54 8.82
CA ILE A 51 -8.18 10.16 8.96
C ILE A 51 -7.49 10.08 7.60
N LEU A 52 -7.25 11.24 6.97
CA LEU A 52 -6.66 11.33 5.64
C LEU A 52 -5.22 10.80 5.59
N PRO A 53 -4.66 10.52 4.39
CA PRO A 53 -3.30 10.00 4.24
C PRO A 53 -2.23 10.79 5.01
N GLY A 54 -1.34 10.06 5.68
CA GLY A 54 -0.19 10.60 6.43
C GLY A 54 1.13 10.51 5.67
N PRO A 55 2.18 11.20 6.13
CA PRO A 55 3.45 11.34 5.41
C PRO A 55 4.27 10.03 5.30
N SER A 56 4.04 9.06 6.18
CA SER A 56 4.75 7.79 6.23
C SER A 56 4.16 6.76 5.27
N LEU A 57 4.95 5.75 4.90
CA LEU A 57 4.48 4.66 4.01
C LEU A 57 3.29 3.90 4.60
N TYR A 58 3.32 3.58 5.91
CA TYR A 58 2.25 2.83 6.57
C TYR A 58 0.95 3.64 6.72
N SER A 59 1.02 4.97 6.69
CA SER A 59 -0.14 5.87 6.78
C SER A 59 -0.55 6.46 5.42
N ALA A 60 0.11 6.04 4.33
CA ALA A 60 -0.06 6.61 2.99
C ALA A 60 -1.46 6.43 2.39
N PHE A 61 -2.31 5.59 2.99
CA PHE A 61 -3.64 5.27 2.47
C PHE A 61 -4.79 5.72 3.38
N GLY A 62 -4.48 6.49 4.42
CA GLY A 62 -5.47 6.93 5.40
C GLY A 62 -5.78 5.86 6.46
N HIS A 63 -6.71 6.17 7.34
CA HIS A 63 -7.23 5.25 8.34
C HIS A 63 -8.68 5.59 8.71
N THR A 64 -9.45 4.59 9.10
CA THR A 64 -10.83 4.74 9.59
C THR A 64 -11.02 3.94 10.86
N GLY A 65 -11.88 4.46 11.74
CA GLY A 65 -12.43 3.71 12.86
C GLY A 65 -13.76 4.30 13.35
N LEU A 66 -14.32 3.71 14.40
CA LEU A 66 -15.59 4.14 14.98
C LEU A 66 -15.35 4.73 16.37
N ARG A 67 -15.82 5.97 16.57
CA ARG A 67 -15.89 6.59 17.89
C ARG A 67 -17.22 6.24 18.53
N VAL A 68 -17.20 5.86 19.80
CA VAL A 68 -18.40 5.59 20.61
C VAL A 68 -18.32 6.40 21.90
N VAL A 69 -19.31 7.25 22.10
CA VAL A 69 -19.56 7.94 23.38
C VAL A 69 -20.72 7.23 24.08
N ASP A 70 -20.46 6.60 25.22
CA ASP A 70 -21.45 5.91 26.07
C ASP A 70 -21.85 6.82 27.23
N ALA A 71 -23.06 7.39 27.15
CA ALA A 71 -23.59 8.30 28.17
C ALA A 71 -23.79 7.63 29.54
N ALA A 72 -23.96 6.30 29.58
CA ALA A 72 -24.19 5.58 30.83
C ALA A 72 -22.90 5.32 31.62
N SER A 73 -21.76 5.22 30.93
CA SER A 73 -20.45 4.94 31.55
C SER A 73 -19.47 6.11 31.48
N ASP A 74 -19.86 7.22 30.86
CA ASP A 74 -19.03 8.40 30.59
C ASP A 74 -17.71 8.02 29.89
N ARG A 75 -17.82 7.11 28.91
CA ARG A 75 -16.68 6.61 28.14
C ARG A 75 -16.74 7.12 26.70
N ASP A 76 -15.62 7.65 26.24
CA ASP A 76 -15.39 8.04 24.84
C ASP A 76 -14.24 7.21 24.27
N LEU A 77 -14.60 6.20 23.47
CA LEU A 77 -13.67 5.22 22.96
C LEU A 77 -13.62 5.24 21.43
N PHE A 78 -12.40 5.13 20.90
CA PHE A 78 -12.14 4.94 19.49
C PHE A 78 -11.79 3.47 19.23
N TYR A 79 -12.60 2.80 18.43
CA TYR A 79 -12.40 1.44 17.95
C TYR A 79 -11.58 1.46 16.66
N ASN A 80 -10.37 0.94 16.75
CA ASN A 80 -9.34 0.96 15.72
C ASN A 80 -9.15 -0.44 15.15
N TYR A 81 -9.44 -0.61 13.86
CA TYR A 81 -9.26 -1.88 13.13
C TYR A 81 -7.91 -1.98 12.41
N GLY A 82 -7.00 -1.01 12.57
CA GLY A 82 -5.74 -0.90 11.84
C GLY A 82 -4.49 -1.10 12.71
N LEU A 83 -4.60 -1.73 13.88
CA LEU A 83 -3.46 -1.95 14.77
C LEU A 83 -2.67 -3.17 14.31
N SER A 84 -1.34 -3.07 14.23
CA SER A 84 -0.51 -4.25 13.97
C SER A 84 -0.55 -5.20 15.18
N ALA A 85 -0.77 -6.49 14.95
CA ALA A 85 -0.73 -7.49 16.02
C ALA A 85 0.70 -7.94 16.35
N ARG A 86 1.68 -7.56 15.53
CA ARG A 86 3.11 -7.85 15.69
C ARG A 86 3.96 -6.60 15.51
N ASP A 87 5.18 -6.64 16.01
CA ASP A 87 6.15 -5.57 15.77
C ASP A 87 6.49 -5.47 14.27
N PHE A 88 6.79 -4.25 13.82
CA PHE A 88 7.23 -3.98 12.45
C PHE A 88 8.69 -4.40 12.24
N ASP A 89 8.93 -5.70 12.23
CA ASP A 89 10.25 -6.31 12.07
C ASP A 89 10.42 -7.02 10.72
N LEU A 90 11.56 -7.71 10.54
CA LEU A 90 11.81 -8.48 9.32
C LEU A 90 10.80 -9.63 9.13
N GLY A 91 10.27 -10.19 10.23
CA GLY A 91 9.23 -11.21 10.20
C GLY A 91 7.91 -10.67 9.65
N PHE A 92 7.51 -9.47 10.05
CA PHE A 92 6.36 -8.76 9.47
C PHE A 92 6.56 -8.49 7.97
N ALA A 93 7.74 -7.99 7.58
CA ALA A 93 8.06 -7.74 6.18
C ALA A 93 8.02 -9.03 5.32
N LEU A 94 8.58 -10.14 5.82
CA LEU A 94 8.50 -11.44 5.14
C LEU A 94 7.07 -12.01 5.14
N GLY A 95 6.31 -11.75 6.20
CA GLY A 95 4.89 -12.09 6.32
C GLY A 95 4.07 -11.45 5.20
N MET A 96 4.31 -10.17 4.89
CA MET A 96 3.67 -9.47 3.78
C MET A 96 3.87 -10.19 2.43
N PHE A 97 5.09 -10.62 2.11
CA PHE A 97 5.38 -11.41 0.89
C PHE A 97 4.78 -12.83 0.93
N ALA A 98 4.41 -13.32 2.10
CA ALA A 98 3.74 -14.60 2.30
C ALA A 98 2.21 -14.45 2.52
N GLY A 99 1.65 -13.26 2.31
CA GLY A 99 0.21 -13.00 2.47
C GLY A 99 -0.29 -13.09 3.92
N ARG A 100 0.62 -12.92 4.89
CA ARG A 100 0.38 -12.99 6.33
C ARG A 100 0.67 -11.64 6.96
N MET A 101 -0.37 -10.84 7.13
CA MET A 101 -0.33 -9.54 7.79
C MET A 101 -1.31 -9.56 8.96
N GLU A 102 -0.86 -10.05 10.12
CA GLU A 102 -1.70 -10.12 11.31
C GLU A 102 -1.92 -8.72 11.88
N PHE A 103 -3.15 -8.25 11.78
CA PHE A 103 -3.62 -7.03 12.40
C PHE A 103 -4.60 -7.39 13.51
N MET A 104 -4.85 -6.42 14.38
CA MET A 104 -5.83 -6.54 15.43
C MET A 104 -6.72 -5.31 15.53
N VAL A 105 -7.90 -5.55 16.09
CA VAL A 105 -8.78 -4.49 16.55
C VAL A 105 -8.52 -4.18 18.01
N GLY A 106 -8.59 -2.90 18.37
CA GLY A 106 -8.46 -2.43 19.75
C GLY A 106 -9.31 -1.20 20.00
N ALA A 107 -9.51 -0.87 21.27
CA ALA A 107 -10.19 0.36 21.69
C ALA A 107 -9.24 1.20 22.56
N GLY A 108 -9.17 2.49 22.27
CA GLY A 108 -8.42 3.47 23.07
C GLY A 108 -9.28 4.69 23.38
N ARG A 109 -8.86 5.54 24.33
CA ARG A 109 -9.56 6.81 24.57
C ARG A 109 -9.46 7.68 23.31
N THR A 110 -10.58 8.21 22.86
CA THR A 110 -10.64 8.98 21.61
C THR A 110 -9.66 10.16 21.61
N ALA A 111 -9.57 10.89 22.73
CA ALA A 111 -8.67 12.03 22.86
C ALA A 111 -7.19 11.65 22.64
N ASP A 112 -6.76 10.50 23.18
CA ASP A 112 -5.37 10.04 23.02
C ASP A 112 -5.09 9.65 21.56
N VAL A 113 -6.01 8.92 20.94
CA VAL A 113 -5.84 8.41 19.57
C VAL A 113 -5.87 9.55 18.56
N LEU A 114 -6.86 10.44 18.64
CA LEU A 114 -6.95 11.59 17.74
C LEU A 114 -5.84 12.61 18.01
N GLY A 115 -5.40 12.74 19.27
CA GLY A 115 -4.23 13.55 19.65
C GLY A 115 -2.94 13.06 18.99
N PHE A 116 -2.75 11.75 18.85
CA PHE A 116 -1.63 11.19 18.09
C PHE A 116 -1.72 11.54 16.60
N TYR A 117 -2.87 11.30 15.95
CA TYR A 117 -3.01 11.54 14.51
C TYR A 117 -2.91 13.03 14.13
N SER A 118 -3.43 13.92 14.98
CA SER A 118 -3.34 15.37 14.77
C SER A 118 -1.97 15.92 15.18
N GLY A 119 -1.53 15.68 16.42
CA GLY A 119 -0.34 16.32 16.99
C GLY A 119 0.99 15.68 16.61
N VAL A 120 1.01 14.38 16.28
CA VAL A 120 2.25 13.67 15.89
C VAL A 120 2.32 13.45 14.39
N GLU A 121 1.24 12.99 13.77
CA GLU A 121 1.25 12.69 12.32
C GLU A 121 0.82 13.87 11.44
N ASN A 122 0.24 14.94 12.00
CA ASN A 122 -0.30 16.10 11.27
C ASN A 122 -1.23 15.67 10.12
N ARG A 123 -2.31 14.94 10.44
CA ARG A 123 -3.25 14.37 9.46
C ARG A 123 -4.63 14.94 9.65
N THR A 124 -5.27 15.39 8.57
CA THR A 124 -6.67 15.87 8.59
C THR A 124 -7.61 14.75 9.08
N ILE A 125 -8.50 15.11 9.99
CA ILE A 125 -9.46 14.20 10.64
C ILE A 125 -10.86 14.76 10.44
N PHE A 126 -11.73 13.94 9.86
CA PHE A 126 -13.17 14.19 9.79
C PHE A 126 -13.92 13.26 10.73
N GLU A 127 -15.05 13.74 11.23
CA GLU A 127 -16.00 12.96 12.02
C GLU A 127 -17.39 13.12 11.44
N GLN A 128 -18.00 11.99 11.06
CA GLN A 128 -19.40 11.89 10.66
C GLN A 128 -20.19 11.25 11.80
N VAL A 129 -21.01 12.06 12.49
CA VAL A 129 -21.92 11.57 13.54
C VAL A 129 -23.07 10.82 12.87
N LEU A 130 -23.29 9.57 13.26
CA LEU A 130 -24.30 8.71 12.63
C LEU A 130 -25.69 8.93 13.25
N ASP A 131 -26.74 8.93 12.44
CA ASP A 131 -28.14 9.02 12.88
C ASP A 131 -28.73 7.63 13.19
N LEU A 132 -28.20 6.97 14.23
CA LEU A 132 -28.64 5.65 14.65
C LEU A 132 -29.75 5.74 15.71
N ASP A 133 -30.72 4.84 15.64
CA ASP A 133 -31.62 4.60 16.78
C ASP A 133 -30.92 3.81 17.91
N GLU A 134 -31.60 3.64 19.04
CA GLU A 134 -31.05 2.96 20.21
C GLU A 134 -30.73 1.47 19.95
N ALA A 135 -31.53 0.78 19.13
CA ALA A 135 -31.34 -0.63 18.82
C ALA A 135 -30.14 -0.82 17.88
N GLN A 136 -30.05 0.01 16.83
CA GLN A 136 -28.92 0.06 15.89
C GLN A 136 -27.61 0.40 16.61
N GLY A 137 -27.62 1.46 17.43
CA GLY A 137 -26.47 1.87 18.21
C GLY A 137 -26.01 0.78 19.19
N SER A 138 -26.94 0.15 19.90
CA SER A 138 -26.62 -0.94 20.84
C SER A 138 -26.07 -2.18 20.13
N SER A 139 -26.65 -2.56 18.99
CA SER A 139 -26.20 -3.70 18.17
C SER A 139 -24.77 -3.49 17.63
N LEU A 140 -24.48 -2.30 17.13
CA LEU A 140 -23.14 -1.94 16.65
C LEU A 140 -22.12 -1.96 17.80
N VAL A 141 -22.46 -1.37 18.95
CA VAL A 141 -21.56 -1.35 20.11
C VAL A 141 -21.30 -2.75 20.67
N GLU A 142 -22.29 -3.64 20.67
CA GLU A 142 -22.07 -5.04 21.07
C GLU A 142 -21.12 -5.75 20.11
N THR A 143 -21.26 -5.52 18.81
CA THR A 143 -20.32 -6.03 17.79
C THR A 143 -18.89 -5.53 18.05
N LEU A 144 -18.73 -4.22 18.29
CA LEU A 144 -17.43 -3.62 18.59
C LEU A 144 -16.81 -4.17 19.87
N ARG A 145 -17.60 -4.36 20.93
CA ARG A 145 -17.15 -4.97 22.20
C ARG A 145 -16.77 -6.43 22.04
N ARG A 146 -17.49 -7.18 21.21
CA ARG A 146 -17.13 -8.56 20.84
C ARG A 146 -15.81 -8.62 20.12
N ASP A 147 -15.62 -7.77 19.13
CA ASP A 147 -14.46 -7.80 18.25
C ASP A 147 -13.15 -7.52 19.00
N ILE A 148 -13.16 -6.66 20.02
CA ILE A 148 -11.96 -6.37 20.83
C ILE A 148 -11.58 -7.48 21.82
N ARG A 149 -12.39 -8.54 21.97
CA ARG A 149 -12.07 -9.64 22.90
C ARG A 149 -10.84 -10.41 22.41
N PRO A 150 -9.99 -10.94 23.32
CA PRO A 150 -8.74 -11.62 22.94
C PRO A 150 -8.92 -12.72 21.92
N GLU A 151 -10.02 -13.47 21.99
CA GLU A 151 -10.36 -14.57 21.09
C GLU A 151 -10.80 -14.11 19.69
N ASN A 152 -11.28 -12.86 19.55
CA ASN A 152 -11.82 -12.34 18.30
C ASN A 152 -10.92 -11.27 17.68
N ARG A 153 -9.98 -10.66 18.39
CA ARG A 153 -9.41 -9.39 17.93
C ARG A 153 -8.39 -9.47 16.78
N ILE A 154 -7.90 -10.66 16.42
CA ILE A 154 -6.80 -10.82 15.43
C ILE A 154 -7.35 -11.27 14.08
N TYR A 155 -6.89 -10.65 13.01
CA TYR A 155 -7.26 -11.03 11.65
C TYR A 155 -6.13 -10.83 10.64
N ASN A 156 -6.23 -11.50 9.49
CA ASN A 156 -5.25 -11.35 8.42
C ASN A 156 -5.64 -10.20 7.48
N TYR A 157 -4.97 -9.08 7.62
CA TYR A 157 -5.20 -7.88 6.83
C TYR A 157 -4.94 -8.13 5.35
N ARG A 158 -5.90 -7.76 4.50
CA ARG A 158 -5.77 -7.71 3.05
C ARG A 158 -6.17 -6.33 2.57
N TYR A 159 -5.20 -5.61 2.01
CA TYR A 159 -5.36 -4.19 1.73
C TYR A 159 -6.62 -3.83 0.91
N PHE A 160 -7.02 -4.65 -0.07
CA PHE A 160 -8.18 -4.34 -0.93
C PHE A 160 -9.50 -4.97 -0.48
N SER A 161 -9.45 -5.99 0.38
CA SER A 161 -10.61 -6.86 0.63
C SER A 161 -10.92 -7.09 2.11
N ASP A 162 -9.95 -6.90 3.00
CA ASP A 162 -10.13 -7.10 4.44
C ASP A 162 -9.20 -6.19 5.23
N ASN A 163 -9.62 -4.93 5.36
CA ASN A 163 -8.85 -3.85 5.96
C ASN A 163 -9.71 -3.04 6.95
N CYS A 164 -9.11 -2.01 7.58
CA CYS A 164 -9.83 -1.18 8.55
C CYS A 164 -11.10 -0.52 7.97
N THR A 165 -11.04 -0.03 6.73
CA THR A 165 -12.17 0.54 6.01
C THR A 165 -13.21 -0.51 5.65
N THR A 166 -12.83 -1.63 5.03
CA THR A 166 -13.80 -2.63 4.54
C THR A 166 -14.59 -3.25 5.69
N ARG A 167 -13.96 -3.42 6.86
CA ARG A 167 -14.63 -3.93 8.07
C ARG A 167 -15.66 -2.94 8.61
N VAL A 168 -15.28 -1.67 8.75
CA VAL A 168 -16.21 -0.62 9.17
C VAL A 168 -17.31 -0.42 8.12
N ALA A 169 -16.98 -0.48 6.83
CA ALA A 169 -17.94 -0.44 5.74
C ALA A 169 -18.98 -1.57 5.84
N ALA A 170 -18.54 -2.81 6.05
CA ALA A 170 -19.45 -3.95 6.22
C ALA A 170 -20.40 -3.75 7.41
N MET A 171 -19.89 -3.25 8.55
CA MET A 171 -20.73 -2.96 9.72
C MET A 171 -21.79 -1.89 9.43
N LEU A 172 -21.39 -0.78 8.79
CA LEU A 172 -22.31 0.32 8.47
C LEU A 172 -23.31 -0.08 7.38
N GLN A 173 -22.87 -0.84 6.38
CA GLN A 173 -23.75 -1.34 5.34
C GLN A 173 -24.75 -2.37 5.86
N ALA A 174 -24.37 -3.21 6.83
CA ALA A 174 -25.29 -4.12 7.50
C ALA A 174 -26.40 -3.39 8.27
N LEU A 175 -26.13 -2.19 8.80
CA LEU A 175 -27.15 -1.34 9.41
C LEU A 175 -28.11 -0.73 8.38
N ALA A 176 -27.64 -0.49 7.14
CA ALA A 176 -28.44 0.15 6.10
C ALA A 176 -29.39 -0.80 5.35
N ASN A 177 -29.21 -2.12 5.46
CA ASN A 177 -30.07 -3.10 4.80
C ASN A 177 -31.26 -3.50 5.69
N GLU A 178 -32.47 -3.43 5.13
CA GLU A 178 -33.76 -3.66 5.83
C GLU A 178 -33.94 -5.10 6.38
N ASP A 179 -33.15 -6.08 5.91
CA ASP A 179 -33.34 -7.51 6.26
C ASP A 179 -32.84 -7.90 7.66
N GLY A 180 -32.38 -6.98 8.51
CA GLY A 180 -32.11 -7.26 9.93
C GLY A 180 -31.10 -8.41 10.19
N GLY A 181 -30.31 -8.77 9.19
CA GLY A 181 -29.29 -9.81 9.26
C GLY A 181 -28.07 -9.33 10.02
N GLY A 182 -28.18 -9.26 11.35
CA GLY A 182 -27.04 -8.98 12.22
C GLY A 182 -25.89 -9.95 11.96
N GLY A 183 -24.71 -9.42 11.65
CA GLY A 183 -23.46 -10.18 11.73
C GLY A 183 -22.43 -10.01 10.61
N GLY A 184 -22.68 -9.21 9.58
CA GLY A 184 -21.70 -9.01 8.51
C GLY A 184 -20.60 -8.01 8.88
N GLY A 185 -19.44 -8.47 9.33
CA GLY A 185 -18.23 -7.64 9.44
C GLY A 185 -17.47 -7.71 10.76
N GLY A 186 -17.93 -8.51 11.72
CA GLY A 186 -17.10 -8.86 12.88
C GLY A 186 -15.87 -9.68 12.48
N VAL A 187 -14.91 -9.86 13.38
CA VAL A 187 -13.63 -10.48 13.00
C VAL A 187 -13.75 -11.92 12.47
N ASP A 188 -14.77 -12.65 12.93
CA ASP A 188 -15.05 -14.02 12.50
C ASP A 188 -15.72 -14.10 11.11
N GLY A 189 -16.25 -12.99 10.60
CA GLY A 189 -16.86 -12.89 9.27
C GLY A 189 -15.91 -12.20 8.30
N LYS A 190 -15.76 -12.73 7.08
CA LYS A 190 -15.18 -11.90 6.01
C LYS A 190 -16.09 -10.68 5.80
N PRO A 191 -15.54 -9.50 5.47
CA PRO A 191 -16.36 -8.39 5.01
C PRO A 191 -17.09 -8.86 3.75
N GLU A 192 -18.39 -9.14 3.85
CA GLU A 192 -19.24 -9.33 2.70
C GLU A 192 -19.76 -7.94 2.33
N THR A 193 -19.43 -7.46 1.12
CA THR A 193 -20.03 -6.25 0.59
C THR A 193 -21.49 -6.57 0.26
N PRO A 194 -22.49 -6.04 0.99
CA PRO A 194 -23.87 -6.19 0.56
C PRO A 194 -24.06 -5.67 -0.86
N SER A 195 -24.86 -6.43 -1.60
CA SER A 195 -25.13 -6.16 -3.00
C SER A 195 -26.06 -4.95 -3.12
N GLY A 196 -25.52 -3.84 -3.63
CA GLY A 196 -26.22 -2.56 -3.76
C GLY A 196 -25.81 -1.62 -2.63
N THR A 197 -25.23 -0.46 -2.89
CA THR A 197 -25.96 0.67 -3.48
C THR A 197 -25.04 1.75 -4.07
N ALA A 198 -23.71 1.58 -4.04
CA ALA A 198 -22.77 2.50 -4.69
C ALA A 198 -21.65 1.77 -5.42
N VAL A 199 -21.56 1.96 -6.75
CA VAL A 199 -20.42 1.50 -7.55
C VAL A 199 -19.27 2.48 -7.34
N PRO A 200 -18.05 2.01 -6.99
CA PRO A 200 -16.90 2.90 -6.91
C PRO A 200 -16.71 3.67 -8.22
N ARG A 201 -16.46 4.98 -8.14
CA ARG A 201 -16.36 5.83 -9.34
C ARG A 201 -15.12 5.53 -10.19
N MET A 202 -14.05 5.07 -9.54
CA MET A 202 -12.71 4.94 -10.10
C MET A 202 -12.22 3.51 -9.97
N THR A 203 -11.38 3.06 -10.90
CA THR A 203 -10.70 1.76 -10.79
C THR A 203 -9.85 1.71 -9.52
N VAL A 204 -9.49 0.50 -9.08
CA VAL A 204 -8.62 0.32 -7.90
C VAL A 204 -7.29 1.07 -8.11
N ARG A 205 -6.68 0.95 -9.30
CA ARG A 205 -5.44 1.68 -9.63
C ARG A 205 -5.62 3.19 -9.56
N ALA A 206 -6.69 3.71 -10.15
CA ALA A 206 -6.94 5.14 -10.18
C ALA A 206 -7.23 5.71 -8.78
N SER A 207 -7.93 4.94 -7.94
CA SER A 207 -8.20 5.30 -6.55
C SER A 207 -6.91 5.39 -5.73
N ILE A 208 -6.01 4.41 -5.87
CA ILE A 208 -4.70 4.45 -5.20
C ILE A 208 -3.86 5.63 -5.67
N LYS A 209 -3.82 5.90 -6.98
CA LYS A 209 -3.07 7.05 -7.50
C LYS A 209 -3.57 8.37 -6.94
N GLY A 210 -4.89 8.54 -6.81
CA GLY A 210 -5.48 9.73 -6.19
C GLY A 210 -5.00 9.92 -4.75
N VAL A 211 -5.02 8.84 -3.96
CA VAL A 211 -4.63 8.85 -2.55
C VAL A 211 -3.13 9.09 -2.35
N LEU A 212 -2.29 8.53 -3.22
CA LEU A 212 -0.83 8.69 -3.16
C LEU A 212 -0.37 10.08 -3.60
N GLY A 213 -1.21 10.83 -4.33
CA GLY A 213 -0.92 12.19 -4.78
C GLY A 213 0.42 12.30 -5.49
N GLU A 214 1.24 13.27 -5.06
CA GLU A 214 2.56 13.58 -5.65
C GLU A 214 3.70 12.62 -5.21
N ARG A 215 3.39 11.47 -4.62
CA ARG A 215 4.40 10.47 -4.21
C ARG A 215 4.80 9.59 -5.39
N ASP A 216 5.39 10.20 -6.41
CA ASP A 216 5.68 9.57 -7.70
C ASP A 216 6.40 8.21 -7.58
N TRP A 217 7.39 8.11 -6.67
CA TRP A 217 8.11 6.86 -6.45
C TRP A 217 7.24 5.76 -5.84
N LEU A 218 6.34 6.12 -4.93
CA LEU A 218 5.41 5.17 -4.33
C LEU A 218 4.36 4.73 -5.37
N VAL A 219 3.86 5.67 -6.17
CA VAL A 219 2.99 5.38 -7.31
C VAL A 219 3.68 4.41 -8.27
N PHE A 220 4.94 4.65 -8.62
CA PHE A 220 5.72 3.77 -9.49
C PHE A 220 5.86 2.35 -8.93
N VAL A 221 6.20 2.20 -7.64
CA VAL A 221 6.33 0.89 -7.00
C VAL A 221 4.99 0.14 -7.00
N VAL A 222 3.90 0.81 -6.62
CA VAL A 222 2.57 0.21 -6.62
C VAL A 222 2.16 -0.17 -8.05
N ASP A 223 2.39 0.71 -9.03
CA ASP A 223 2.05 0.43 -10.43
C ASP A 223 2.80 -0.79 -10.97
N MET A 224 4.04 -0.97 -10.54
CA MET A 224 4.88 -2.10 -10.92
C MET A 224 4.36 -3.42 -10.33
N LEU A 225 3.86 -3.40 -9.08
CA LEU A 225 3.33 -4.58 -8.39
C LEU A 225 1.96 -5.01 -8.88
N MET A 226 1.11 -4.08 -9.32
CA MET A 226 -0.28 -4.35 -9.68
C MET A 226 -0.46 -4.74 -11.15
N GLY A 227 -1.24 -5.80 -11.39
CA GLY A 227 -1.61 -6.32 -12.71
C GLY A 227 -2.87 -5.69 -13.32
N PRO A 228 -3.46 -6.29 -14.37
CA PRO A 228 -4.66 -5.78 -15.04
C PRO A 228 -5.94 -5.83 -14.19
N ASN A 229 -6.01 -6.71 -13.19
CA ASN A 229 -7.24 -6.88 -12.38
C ASN A 229 -7.67 -5.59 -11.67
N VAL A 230 -6.75 -4.65 -11.44
CA VAL A 230 -7.01 -3.38 -10.75
C VAL A 230 -7.36 -2.23 -11.71
N ASP A 231 -7.25 -2.48 -13.01
CA ASP A 231 -7.63 -1.57 -14.09
C ASP A 231 -9.04 -1.84 -14.61
N ARG A 232 -9.72 -2.91 -14.15
CA ARG A 232 -11.09 -3.22 -14.54
C ARG A 232 -12.08 -2.17 -14.04
N LYS A 233 -13.19 -2.04 -14.75
CA LYS A 233 -14.30 -1.18 -14.32
C LYS A 233 -14.84 -1.68 -12.97
N PRO A 234 -15.08 -0.77 -12.00
CA PRO A 234 -15.69 -1.16 -10.74
C PRO A 234 -17.11 -1.69 -10.93
N THR A 235 -17.51 -2.57 -10.02
CA THR A 235 -18.84 -3.15 -9.94
C THR A 235 -19.43 -2.93 -8.55
N ALA A 236 -20.75 -3.10 -8.39
CA ALA A 236 -21.42 -2.92 -7.11
C ALA A 236 -20.97 -3.91 -6.02
N GLY A 237 -20.31 -5.01 -6.39
CA GLY A 237 -19.74 -5.98 -5.44
C GLY A 237 -18.32 -5.64 -4.99
N ASP A 238 -17.70 -4.60 -5.55
CA ASP A 238 -16.34 -4.22 -5.17
C ASP A 238 -16.34 -3.56 -3.79
N ALA A 239 -15.36 -3.96 -2.97
CA ALA A 239 -15.25 -3.46 -1.60
C ALA A 239 -14.90 -1.97 -1.56
N ILE A 240 -15.47 -1.27 -0.57
CA ILE A 240 -15.05 0.08 -0.17
C ILE A 240 -13.79 -0.07 0.70
N PHE A 241 -12.62 0.16 0.12
CA PHE A 241 -11.34 -0.13 0.79
C PHE A 241 -10.59 1.14 1.25
N LEU A 242 -10.98 2.32 0.77
CA LEU A 242 -10.35 3.60 1.18
C LEU A 242 -11.23 4.39 2.16
N PRO A 243 -10.63 5.03 3.20
CA PRO A 243 -11.36 5.85 4.17
C PRO A 243 -12.25 6.92 3.53
N GLU A 244 -11.75 7.64 2.53
CA GLU A 244 -12.52 8.67 1.82
C GLU A 244 -13.69 8.08 1.02
N GLN A 245 -13.53 6.89 0.42
CA GLN A 245 -14.64 6.22 -0.26
C GLN A 245 -15.76 5.85 0.72
N LEU A 246 -15.40 5.44 1.94
CA LEU A 246 -16.38 5.12 2.98
C LEU A 246 -17.05 6.38 3.52
N MET A 247 -16.30 7.46 3.71
CA MET A 247 -16.84 8.76 4.10
C MET A 247 -17.89 9.26 3.10
N ASP A 248 -17.55 9.23 1.81
CA ASP A 248 -18.44 9.60 0.71
C ASP A 248 -19.67 8.68 0.63
N TRP A 249 -19.47 7.37 0.82
CA TRP A 249 -20.58 6.41 0.85
C TRP A 249 -21.51 6.67 2.03
N ALA A 250 -20.96 6.91 3.22
CA ALA A 250 -21.74 7.15 4.43
C ALA A 250 -22.57 8.44 4.32
N GLU A 251 -21.99 9.49 3.75
CA GLU A 251 -22.69 10.76 3.48
C GLU A 251 -23.90 10.57 2.55
N ALA A 252 -23.79 9.67 1.57
CA ALA A 252 -24.86 9.37 0.61
C ALA A 252 -25.85 8.28 1.09
N ALA A 253 -25.50 7.51 2.12
CA ALA A 253 -26.27 6.37 2.57
C ALA A 253 -27.52 6.78 3.36
N THR A 254 -28.56 5.95 3.28
CA THR A 254 -29.80 6.10 4.05
C THR A 254 -30.14 4.80 4.77
N VAL A 255 -30.64 4.92 6.00
CA VAL A 255 -31.16 3.82 6.82
C VAL A 255 -32.63 4.08 7.09
N GLU A 256 -33.52 3.16 6.72
CA GLU A 256 -34.98 3.31 6.88
C GLU A 256 -35.52 4.64 6.31
N GLY A 257 -34.96 5.10 5.19
CA GLY A 257 -35.35 6.36 4.54
C GLY A 257 -34.82 7.64 5.21
N ARG A 258 -34.04 7.55 6.29
CA ARG A 258 -33.31 8.67 6.91
C ARG A 258 -31.84 8.65 6.49
N SER A 259 -31.20 9.82 6.42
CA SER A 259 -29.75 9.87 6.13
C SER A 259 -28.96 9.18 7.24
N LEU A 260 -27.97 8.37 6.88
CA LEU A 260 -27.09 7.69 7.84
C LEU A 260 -26.24 8.69 8.63
N VAL A 261 -25.86 9.81 8.02
CA VAL A 261 -25.00 10.82 8.63
C VAL A 261 -25.85 12.00 9.09
N ARG A 262 -25.84 12.26 10.39
CA ARG A 262 -26.52 13.40 11.02
C ARG A 262 -25.75 14.70 10.80
N ALA A 263 -24.42 14.65 10.96
CA ALA A 263 -23.56 15.81 10.86
C ALA A 263 -22.12 15.41 10.54
N THR A 264 -21.46 16.21 9.71
CA THR A 264 -20.05 16.04 9.35
C THR A 264 -19.24 17.22 9.90
N ARG A 265 -18.16 16.94 10.61
CA ARG A 265 -17.27 17.97 11.19
C ARG A 265 -15.81 17.69 10.88
N THR A 266 -15.05 18.75 10.65
CA THR A 266 -13.59 18.70 10.64
C THR A 266 -13.09 18.77 12.09
N VAL A 267 -12.48 17.68 12.57
CA VAL A 267 -11.90 17.61 13.92
C VAL A 267 -10.52 18.26 13.93
N TYR A 268 -9.75 18.07 12.87
CA TYR A 268 -8.43 18.66 12.70
C TYR A 268 -8.13 18.79 11.21
N GLU A 269 -7.47 19.88 10.82
CA GLU A 269 -7.00 20.10 9.45
C GLU A 269 -5.48 20.15 9.45
N ALA A 270 -4.86 19.32 8.60
CA ALA A 270 -3.40 19.21 8.55
C ALA A 270 -2.76 20.52 8.08
N GLU A 271 -1.64 20.88 8.70
CA GLU A 271 -0.82 21.97 8.22
C GLU A 271 -0.11 21.57 6.91
N PRO A 272 -0.02 22.48 5.92
CA PRO A 272 0.70 22.21 4.69
C PRO A 272 2.15 21.82 4.96
N SER A 273 2.59 20.69 4.41
CA SER A 273 3.98 20.25 4.46
C SER A 273 4.63 20.41 3.10
N SER A 274 5.84 20.96 3.05
CA SER A 274 6.61 21.05 1.81
C SER A 274 7.09 19.66 1.39
N ALA A 275 6.69 19.21 0.20
CA ALA A 275 7.27 18.01 -0.38
C ALA A 275 8.78 18.21 -0.62
N ALA A 276 9.59 17.24 -0.20
CA ALA A 276 11.01 17.24 -0.54
C ALA A 276 11.16 17.04 -2.05
N PHE A 277 12.08 17.79 -2.67
CA PHE A 277 12.41 17.59 -4.09
C PHE A 277 12.85 16.14 -4.32
N SER A 278 12.22 15.47 -5.29
CA SER A 278 12.57 14.13 -5.73
C SER A 278 12.59 14.07 -7.25
N VAL A 279 13.56 13.36 -7.81
CA VAL A 279 13.63 13.14 -9.27
C VAL A 279 12.48 12.19 -9.65
N PRO A 280 11.59 12.57 -10.58
CA PRO A 280 10.50 11.69 -11.00
C PRO A 280 11.03 10.35 -11.56
N PRO A 281 10.34 9.21 -11.30
CA PRO A 281 10.74 7.89 -11.78
C PRO A 281 10.95 7.84 -13.30
N ALA A 282 10.14 8.56 -14.07
CA ALA A 282 10.28 8.64 -15.52
C ALA A 282 11.61 9.26 -15.97
N ILE A 283 12.10 10.30 -15.26
CA ILE A 283 13.39 10.92 -15.53
C ILE A 283 14.52 9.94 -15.18
N ALA A 284 14.44 9.28 -14.02
CA ALA A 284 15.42 8.26 -13.63
C ALA A 284 15.48 7.10 -14.65
N ALA A 285 14.31 6.63 -15.13
CA ALA A 285 14.22 5.60 -16.16
C ALA A 285 14.78 6.07 -17.52
N ALA A 286 14.55 7.33 -17.90
CA ALA A 286 15.12 7.92 -19.11
C ALA A 286 16.65 8.01 -19.03
N ILE A 287 17.21 8.37 -17.87
CA ILE A 287 18.67 8.37 -17.63
C ILE A 287 19.22 6.94 -17.78
N LEU A 288 18.57 5.94 -17.18
CA LEU A 288 18.97 4.53 -17.31
C LEU A 288 18.92 4.03 -18.75
N LEU A 289 17.92 4.45 -19.53
CA LEU A 289 17.86 4.18 -20.97
C LEU A 289 19.03 4.84 -21.72
N GLY A 290 19.30 6.12 -21.46
CA GLY A 290 20.44 6.83 -22.05
C GLY A 290 21.78 6.15 -21.76
N LEU A 291 22.01 5.76 -20.50
CA LEU A 291 23.19 4.99 -20.09
C LEU A 291 23.26 3.64 -20.80
N SER A 292 22.13 2.97 -20.99
CA SER A 292 22.07 1.68 -21.71
C SER A 292 22.55 1.80 -23.15
N VAL A 293 22.17 2.89 -23.83
CA VAL A 293 22.64 3.22 -25.19
C VAL A 293 24.13 3.55 -25.18
N VAL A 294 24.60 4.41 -24.27
CA VAL A 294 26.02 4.78 -24.17
C VAL A 294 26.90 3.55 -23.94
N VAL A 295 26.52 2.66 -23.02
CA VAL A 295 27.25 1.41 -22.74
C VAL A 295 27.29 0.49 -23.96
N ALA A 296 26.21 0.43 -24.75
CA ALA A 296 26.17 -0.32 -26.01
C ALA A 296 27.18 0.25 -27.03
N LEU A 297 27.26 1.59 -27.15
CA LEU A 297 28.13 2.28 -28.09
C LEU A 297 29.61 2.22 -27.71
N LEU A 298 29.95 2.36 -26.42
CA LEU A 298 31.34 2.36 -25.94
C LEU A 298 32.07 1.02 -26.15
N ARG A 299 31.34 -0.08 -26.36
CA ARG A 299 31.87 -1.44 -26.61
C ARG A 299 32.90 -1.95 -25.57
N ARG A 300 32.94 -1.36 -24.37
CA ARG A 300 33.81 -1.80 -23.27
C ARG A 300 33.22 -3.00 -22.54
N ARG A 301 33.80 -4.19 -22.75
CA ARG A 301 33.27 -5.46 -22.21
C ARG A 301 33.07 -5.47 -20.69
N ARG A 302 34.02 -4.95 -19.90
CA ARG A 302 33.92 -4.94 -18.43
C ARG A 302 32.83 -3.99 -17.93
N LEU A 303 32.74 -2.79 -18.52
CA LEU A 303 31.69 -1.82 -18.21
C LEU A 303 30.31 -2.38 -18.53
N ALA A 304 30.15 -2.96 -19.73
CA ALA A 304 28.90 -3.61 -20.13
C ALA A 304 28.52 -4.78 -19.21
N ALA A 305 29.49 -5.59 -18.76
CA ALA A 305 29.22 -6.66 -17.81
C ALA A 305 28.71 -6.13 -16.46
N ALA A 306 29.37 -5.12 -15.90
CA ALA A 306 28.96 -4.53 -14.62
C ALA A 306 27.57 -3.86 -14.70
N PHE A 307 27.34 -3.07 -15.75
CA PHE A 307 26.06 -2.41 -15.97
C PHE A 307 24.92 -3.42 -16.17
N ASP A 308 25.14 -4.44 -16.99
CA ASP A 308 24.14 -5.49 -17.25
C ASP A 308 23.84 -6.30 -15.99
N SER A 309 24.82 -6.58 -15.13
CA SER A 309 24.59 -7.25 -13.85
C SER A 309 23.65 -6.44 -12.94
N LEU A 310 23.84 -5.12 -12.86
CA LEU A 310 22.97 -4.25 -12.06
C LEU A 310 21.58 -4.14 -12.66
N LEU A 311 21.49 -3.87 -13.97
CA LEU A 311 20.22 -3.67 -14.66
C LEU A 311 19.37 -4.96 -14.67
N PHE A 312 19.98 -6.10 -15.01
CA PHE A 312 19.26 -7.39 -15.04
C PHE A 312 19.02 -7.93 -13.62
N GLY A 313 19.88 -7.61 -12.66
CA GLY A 313 19.63 -7.90 -11.25
C GLY A 313 18.43 -7.13 -10.71
N PHE A 314 18.30 -5.85 -11.04
CA PHE A 314 17.12 -5.06 -10.72
C PHE A 314 15.85 -5.64 -11.36
N ALA A 315 15.87 -5.95 -12.66
CA ALA A 315 14.75 -6.58 -13.35
C ALA A 315 14.34 -7.91 -12.69
N LEU A 316 15.32 -8.73 -12.30
CA LEU A 316 15.08 -9.97 -11.56
C LEU A 316 14.39 -9.73 -10.21
N ILE A 317 14.86 -8.75 -9.43
CA ILE A 317 14.26 -8.42 -8.12
C ILE A 317 12.81 -7.98 -8.30
N VAL A 318 12.54 -7.13 -9.30
CA VAL A 318 11.18 -6.69 -9.64
C VAL A 318 10.31 -7.88 -10.02
N GLY A 319 10.76 -8.72 -10.95
CA GLY A 319 9.98 -9.87 -11.41
C GLY A 319 9.70 -10.88 -10.30
N LEU A 320 10.68 -11.14 -9.43
CA LEU A 320 10.49 -11.97 -8.25
C LEU A 320 9.51 -11.33 -7.27
N GLY A 321 9.61 -10.03 -7.00
CA GLY A 321 8.68 -9.32 -6.14
C GLY A 321 7.24 -9.45 -6.62
N VAL A 322 6.99 -9.18 -7.90
CA VAL A 322 5.66 -9.33 -8.51
C VAL A 322 5.17 -10.78 -8.45
N ALA A 323 6.03 -11.75 -8.79
CA ALA A 323 5.66 -13.16 -8.77
C ALA A 323 5.38 -13.68 -7.36
N LEU A 324 6.11 -13.22 -6.35
CA LEU A 324 5.87 -13.56 -4.94
C LEU A 324 4.54 -12.97 -4.45
N PHE A 325 4.26 -11.71 -4.77
CA PHE A 325 2.97 -11.08 -4.43
C PHE A 325 1.78 -11.83 -5.06
N TRP A 326 1.92 -12.23 -6.32
CA TRP A 326 0.87 -12.98 -7.00
C TRP A 326 0.74 -14.41 -6.45
N LEU A 327 1.79 -15.22 -6.55
CA LEU A 327 1.71 -16.67 -6.37
C LEU A 327 1.84 -17.10 -4.91
N LEU A 328 2.64 -16.39 -4.11
CA LEU A 328 2.91 -16.77 -2.72
C LEU A 328 1.99 -16.06 -1.74
N ALA A 329 1.84 -14.74 -1.88
CA ALA A 329 0.95 -13.97 -1.01
C ALA A 329 -0.54 -14.09 -1.41
N GLY A 330 -0.82 -14.55 -2.62
CA GLY A 330 -2.18 -14.71 -3.12
C GLY A 330 -2.91 -13.38 -3.28
N TYR A 331 -2.21 -12.35 -3.79
CA TYR A 331 -2.83 -11.11 -4.23
C TYR A 331 -3.26 -11.24 -5.68
N GLU A 332 -4.57 -11.38 -5.90
CA GLU A 332 -5.16 -11.40 -7.23
C GLU A 332 -4.95 -10.06 -7.96
N GLU A 333 -4.72 -8.97 -7.22
CA GLU A 333 -4.39 -7.65 -7.75
C GLU A 333 -3.04 -7.61 -8.46
N ALA A 334 -2.13 -8.54 -8.15
CA ALA A 334 -0.83 -8.70 -8.81
C ALA A 334 -0.86 -9.74 -9.94
N ALA A 335 -1.98 -10.43 -10.15
CA ALA A 335 -2.10 -11.51 -11.13
C ALA A 335 -1.93 -11.01 -12.57
N TRP A 336 -1.36 -11.85 -13.43
CA TRP A 336 -1.20 -11.58 -14.87
C TRP A 336 -0.48 -10.27 -15.21
N ASN A 337 0.38 -9.79 -14.30
CA ASN A 337 1.04 -8.51 -14.43
C ASN A 337 2.02 -8.49 -15.62
N VAL A 338 1.74 -7.63 -16.60
CA VAL A 338 2.51 -7.43 -17.83
C VAL A 338 3.96 -7.00 -17.55
N ASN A 339 4.24 -6.41 -16.38
CA ASN A 339 5.61 -6.06 -15.99
C ASN A 339 6.52 -7.29 -15.88
N LEU A 340 5.96 -8.50 -15.66
CA LEU A 340 6.73 -9.76 -15.68
C LEU A 340 7.40 -10.03 -17.04
N LEU A 341 6.91 -9.45 -18.14
CA LEU A 341 7.51 -9.64 -19.47
C LEU A 341 8.86 -8.94 -19.61
N TRP A 342 9.02 -7.72 -19.08
CA TRP A 342 10.30 -7.01 -19.14
C TRP A 342 11.18 -7.29 -17.91
N ALA A 343 10.56 -7.57 -16.76
CA ALA A 343 11.21 -7.92 -15.50
C ALA A 343 11.50 -9.43 -15.35
N ASN A 344 11.59 -10.17 -16.46
CA ASN A 344 11.79 -11.62 -16.41
C ASN A 344 13.23 -12.01 -16.03
N ALA A 345 13.41 -13.22 -15.50
CA ALA A 345 14.71 -13.72 -15.03
C ALA A 345 15.71 -14.10 -16.15
N ALA A 346 15.29 -14.16 -17.41
CA ALA A 346 16.09 -14.74 -18.50
C ALA A 346 17.42 -13.99 -18.75
N PRO A 347 17.48 -12.64 -18.77
CA PRO A 347 18.74 -11.91 -18.92
C PRO A 347 19.74 -12.18 -17.81
N ALA A 348 19.27 -12.27 -16.56
CA ALA A 348 20.12 -12.55 -15.40
C ALA A 348 20.67 -13.99 -15.46
N ILE A 349 19.83 -14.97 -15.77
CA ILE A 349 20.24 -16.37 -15.96
C ILE A 349 21.24 -16.49 -17.12
N ALA A 350 20.96 -15.84 -18.25
CA ALA A 350 21.86 -15.86 -19.41
C ALA A 350 23.22 -15.21 -19.13
N LEU A 351 23.25 -14.18 -18.28
CA LEU A 351 24.47 -13.51 -17.84
C LEU A 351 25.28 -14.42 -16.89
N ALA A 352 24.61 -15.06 -15.91
CA ALA A 352 25.23 -15.96 -14.95
C ALA A 352 25.77 -17.26 -15.58
N ALA A 353 25.07 -17.79 -16.59
CA ALA A 353 25.49 -18.99 -17.33
C ALA A 353 26.77 -18.81 -18.16
N GLY A 354 27.39 -17.62 -18.14
CA GLY A 354 28.70 -17.39 -18.72
C GLY A 354 28.73 -17.65 -20.22
N ALA A 355 28.05 -16.81 -21.00
CA ALA A 355 27.97 -16.95 -22.46
C ALA A 355 29.37 -16.89 -23.13
N LYS A 356 30.04 -18.04 -23.25
CA LYS A 356 31.02 -18.28 -24.30
C LYS A 356 30.26 -18.11 -25.62
N ALA A 357 30.54 -17.00 -26.30
CA ALA A 357 29.75 -16.43 -27.38
C ALA A 357 29.61 -17.38 -28.59
N SER A 358 28.62 -18.27 -28.55
CA SER A 358 28.03 -18.89 -29.75
C SER A 358 26.72 -18.18 -30.05
N ARG A 359 26.54 -17.73 -31.31
CA ARG A 359 25.30 -17.08 -31.78
C ARG A 359 24.07 -18.01 -31.74
N ARG A 360 24.29 -19.30 -31.51
CA ARG A 360 23.27 -20.35 -31.41
C ARG A 360 23.17 -20.96 -30.01
N GLY A 361 23.92 -20.45 -29.04
CA GLY A 361 23.87 -20.94 -27.65
C GLY A 361 22.57 -20.53 -26.95
N ALA A 362 22.14 -21.31 -25.97
CA ALA A 362 20.93 -21.06 -25.17
C ALA A 362 20.89 -19.63 -24.58
N ALA A 363 22.02 -19.12 -24.07
CA ALA A 363 22.11 -17.76 -23.54
C ALA A 363 21.80 -16.68 -24.59
N ALA A 364 22.18 -16.86 -25.85
CA ALA A 364 21.87 -15.91 -26.92
C ALA A 364 20.36 -15.90 -27.22
N TRP A 365 19.70 -17.06 -27.17
CA TRP A 365 18.25 -17.16 -27.30
C TRP A 365 17.51 -16.50 -26.14
N LEU A 366 17.97 -16.70 -24.90
CA LEU A 366 17.40 -16.03 -23.72
C LEU A 366 17.47 -14.51 -23.84
N PHE A 367 18.62 -13.95 -24.27
CA PHE A 367 18.72 -12.51 -24.52
C PHE A 367 17.80 -12.04 -25.63
N ARG A 368 17.65 -12.79 -26.74
CA ARG A 368 16.73 -12.41 -27.82
C ARG A 368 15.27 -12.44 -27.38
N ALA A 369 14.87 -13.49 -26.67
CA ALA A 369 13.52 -13.63 -26.15
C ALA A 369 13.20 -12.50 -25.17
N ALA A 370 14.11 -12.19 -24.25
CA ALA A 370 13.95 -11.08 -23.32
C ALA A 370 13.93 -9.72 -24.02
N ALA A 371 14.72 -9.52 -25.08
CA ALA A 371 14.67 -8.30 -25.89
C ALA A 371 13.31 -8.12 -26.57
N VAL A 372 12.75 -9.19 -27.14
CA VAL A 372 11.41 -9.15 -27.74
C VAL A 372 10.34 -8.86 -26.70
N ALA A 373 10.34 -9.58 -25.57
CA ALA A 373 9.36 -9.39 -24.49
C ALA A 373 9.40 -7.96 -23.93
N ALA A 374 10.59 -7.44 -23.63
CA ALA A 374 10.76 -6.07 -23.17
C ALA A 374 10.39 -5.03 -24.25
N GLY A 375 10.71 -5.32 -25.52
CA GLY A 375 10.33 -4.47 -26.66
C GLY A 375 8.81 -4.38 -26.86
N LEU A 376 8.09 -5.48 -26.63
CA LEU A 376 6.62 -5.48 -26.67
C LEU A 376 6.04 -4.57 -25.59
N VAL A 377 6.50 -4.66 -24.34
CA VAL A 377 6.03 -3.75 -23.27
C VAL A 377 6.41 -2.30 -23.55
N ALA A 378 7.63 -2.05 -24.03
CA ALA A 378 8.06 -0.70 -24.39
C ALA A 378 7.16 -0.05 -25.46
N ALA A 379 6.89 -0.79 -26.54
CA ALA A 379 6.12 -0.28 -27.68
C ALA A 379 4.62 -0.21 -27.38
N LEU A 380 4.07 -1.25 -26.78
CA LEU A 380 2.63 -1.49 -26.67
C LEU A 380 2.06 -1.24 -25.27
N GLY A 381 2.92 -1.01 -24.26
CA GLY A 381 2.51 -0.94 -22.86
C GLY A 381 1.85 -2.25 -22.43
N GLY A 382 0.68 -2.14 -21.82
CA GLY A 382 -0.18 -3.29 -21.47
C GLY A 382 -1.31 -3.55 -22.47
N LEU A 383 -1.24 -3.02 -23.70
CA LEU A 383 -2.24 -3.25 -24.77
C LEU A 383 -3.69 -2.94 -24.38
N GLY A 384 -3.89 -1.98 -23.48
CA GLY A 384 -5.22 -1.63 -22.95
C GLY A 384 -5.78 -2.62 -21.92
N VAL A 385 -5.07 -3.71 -21.63
CA VAL A 385 -5.42 -4.69 -20.58
C VAL A 385 -4.88 -4.26 -19.23
N GLN A 386 -3.65 -3.74 -19.20
CA GLN A 386 -3.03 -3.16 -18.00
C GLN A 386 -2.51 -1.75 -18.29
N SER A 387 -2.68 -0.85 -17.33
CA SER A 387 -2.03 0.46 -17.37
C SER A 387 -0.53 0.30 -17.09
N VAL A 388 0.33 0.64 -18.05
CA VAL A 388 1.80 0.61 -17.88
C VAL A 388 2.35 2.02 -18.04
N GLY A 389 2.89 2.56 -16.95
CA GLY A 389 3.42 3.92 -16.90
C GLY A 389 4.64 4.15 -17.79
N PRO A 390 4.93 5.41 -18.16
CA PRO A 390 6.06 5.75 -19.03
C PRO A 390 7.40 5.30 -18.45
N GLU A 391 7.59 5.37 -17.13
CA GLU A 391 8.78 4.90 -16.43
C GLU A 391 9.04 3.39 -16.63
N ALA A 392 8.01 2.55 -16.52
CA ALA A 392 8.14 1.11 -16.77
C ALA A 392 8.46 0.82 -18.26
N ARG A 393 7.86 1.58 -19.18
CA ARG A 393 8.15 1.46 -20.63
C ARG A 393 9.59 1.86 -20.96
N LEU A 394 10.11 2.91 -20.31
CA LEU A 394 11.51 3.34 -20.46
C LEU A 394 12.50 2.32 -19.90
N LEU A 395 12.17 1.69 -18.77
CA LEU A 395 12.95 0.57 -18.22
C LEU A 395 12.92 -0.64 -19.15
N ALA A 396 11.75 -0.98 -19.71
CA ALA A 396 11.62 -2.04 -20.70
C ALA A 396 12.48 -1.74 -21.95
N CYS A 397 12.52 -0.49 -22.44
CA CYS A 397 13.45 -0.06 -23.49
C CYS A 397 14.91 -0.29 -23.11
N ALA A 398 15.31 0.08 -21.88
CA ALA A 398 16.69 -0.09 -21.42
C ALA A 398 17.10 -1.57 -21.43
N ILE A 399 16.24 -2.45 -20.89
CA ILE A 399 16.42 -3.90 -20.91
C ILE A 399 16.50 -4.44 -22.35
N MET A 400 15.59 -4.00 -23.22
CA MET A 400 15.57 -4.38 -24.63
C MET A 400 16.90 -4.04 -25.32
N VAL A 401 17.39 -2.81 -25.17
CA VAL A 401 18.66 -2.35 -25.78
C VAL A 401 19.82 -3.24 -25.34
N ARG A 402 19.95 -3.48 -24.03
CA ARG A 402 21.04 -4.30 -23.49
C ARG A 402 20.93 -5.76 -23.88
N CYS A 403 19.73 -6.34 -23.90
CA CYS A 403 19.49 -7.71 -24.32
C CYS A 403 19.75 -7.90 -25.82
N ALA A 404 19.30 -6.97 -26.67
CA ALA A 404 19.58 -7.01 -28.10
C ALA A 404 21.08 -6.92 -28.39
N ASP A 405 21.77 -6.02 -27.69
CA ASP A 405 23.22 -5.85 -27.76
C ASP A 405 23.95 -7.16 -27.41
N ARG A 406 23.50 -7.92 -26.41
CA ARG A 406 24.08 -9.23 -26.06
C ARG A 406 23.67 -10.36 -27.02
N GLY A 407 22.42 -10.42 -27.44
CA GLY A 407 21.84 -11.52 -28.22
C GLY A 407 22.16 -11.50 -29.71
N PHE A 408 22.43 -10.31 -30.27
CA PHE A 408 22.69 -10.12 -31.70
C PHE A 408 24.13 -9.72 -32.04
N ARG A 409 24.98 -9.41 -31.05
CA ARG A 409 26.39 -9.11 -31.30
C ARG A 409 27.08 -10.26 -32.03
N ARG A 410 27.70 -9.93 -33.17
CA ARG A 410 28.60 -10.81 -33.88
C ARG A 410 29.83 -11.03 -33.00
N GLY A 411 30.13 -12.28 -32.61
CA GLY A 411 31.43 -12.61 -32.03
C GLY A 411 32.52 -12.04 -32.93
N ALA A 412 33.47 -11.31 -32.36
CA ALA A 412 34.63 -10.84 -33.11
C ALA A 412 35.23 -12.05 -33.86
N PRO A 413 35.62 -11.92 -35.14
CA PRO A 413 36.40 -12.96 -35.77
C PRO A 413 37.58 -13.25 -34.85
N ARG A 414 37.82 -14.54 -34.55
CA ARG A 414 39.05 -14.95 -33.88
C ARG A 414 40.18 -14.44 -34.77
N GLY A 415 40.77 -13.31 -34.38
CA GLY A 415 41.89 -12.71 -35.08
C GLY A 415 42.98 -13.76 -35.19
N ALA A 416 43.49 -13.90 -36.40
CA ALA A 416 44.58 -14.76 -36.78
C ALA A 416 45.65 -14.81 -35.68
N ALA A 417 45.95 -16.02 -35.22
CA ALA A 417 47.26 -16.27 -34.64
C ALA A 417 48.28 -15.82 -35.69
N SER A 418 49.13 -14.89 -35.29
CA SER A 418 50.28 -14.40 -36.05
C SER A 418 51.10 -15.59 -36.55
N ALA A 419 50.94 -15.91 -37.83
CA ALA A 419 51.98 -16.58 -38.60
C ALA A 419 52.84 -15.46 -39.19
N THR A 420 54.00 -15.24 -38.56
CA THR A 420 55.32 -14.88 -39.09
C THR A 420 56.16 -14.37 -37.94
#